data_AF-A0A829YHP9-F1
#
_entry.id   AF-A0A829YHP9-F1
#
_cell.length_a   1.000
_cell.length_b   1.000
_cell.length_c   1.000
_cell.angle_alpha   90.00
_cell.angle_beta   90.00
_cell.angle_gamma   90.00
#
_symmetry.space_group_name_H-M   'P 1'
#
loop_
_entity.id
_entity.type
_entity.pdbx_description
1 polymer ?
#
loop_
_entity_poly.entity_id
_entity_poly.type
_entity_poly.pdbx_seq_one_letter_code
_entity_poly.pdbx_strand_id
1 'polypeptide(L)' 'MQYSWFQWRASVVAIIRFDFGEVLRDVKDGDIDWDSWRTFYDEGHSPQAAVDCAFLRDLRRSGSA' A
#
# COMPACT_ATOMS: atom_id res chain seq x y z
N MET A 1 -10.45 2.75 14.95
CA MET A 1 -10.07 1.34 15.20
C MET A 1 -8.57 1.24 14.99
N GLN A 2 -7.80 0.81 16.00
CA GLN A 2 -6.39 0.48 15.81
C GLN A 2 -6.33 -0.92 15.17
N TYR A 3 -5.88 -1.01 13.93
CA TYR A 3 -5.59 -2.30 13.29
C TYR A 3 -4.28 -2.85 13.87
N SER A 4 -4.17 -4.17 14.04
CA SER A 4 -2.85 -4.76 14.21
C SER A 4 -2.03 -4.65 12.92
N TRP A 5 -0.70 -4.71 13.01
CA TRP A 5 0.18 -4.67 11.84
C TRP A 5 -0.21 -5.72 10.79
N PHE A 6 -0.50 -6.95 11.21
CA PHE A 6 -0.90 -8.02 10.31
C PHE A 6 -2.24 -7.74 9.61
N GLN A 7 -3.23 -7.24 10.34
CA GLN A 7 -4.53 -6.85 9.77
C GLN A 7 -4.38 -5.70 8.79
N TRP A 8 -3.56 -4.72 9.14
CA TRP A 8 -3.30 -3.56 8.31
C TRP A 8 -2.66 -3.94 6.97
N ARG A 9 -1.63 -4.80 6.96
CA ARG A 9 -0.99 -5.30 5.74
C ARG A 9 -1.96 -6.09 4.86
N ALA A 10 -2.78 -6.95 5.47
CA ALA A 10 -3.79 -7.71 4.74
C ALA A 10 -4.80 -6.78 4.06
N SER A 11 -5.20 -5.68 4.72
CA SER A 11 -6.05 -4.66 4.11
C SER A 11 -5.35 -3.93 2.96
N VAL A 12 -4.07 -3.58 3.10
CA VAL A 12 -3.29 -2.98 1.99
C VAL A 12 -3.28 -3.89 0.77
N VAL A 13 -2.96 -5.18 0.93
CA VAL A 13 -2.96 -6.14 -0.18
C VAL A 13 -4.34 -6.24 -0.84
N ALA A 14 -5.41 -6.27 -0.03
CA ALA A 14 -6.77 -6.31 -0.55
C ALA A 14 -7.12 -5.05 -1.38
N ILE A 15 -6.72 -3.87 -0.90
CA ILE A 15 -6.92 -2.60 -1.61
C ILE A 15 -6.15 -2.59 -2.92
N ILE A 16 -4.86 -2.95 -2.91
CA ILE A 16 -4.05 -2.99 -4.13
C ILE A 16 -4.67 -3.95 -5.16
N ARG A 17 -5.13 -5.12 -4.73
CA ARG A 17 -5.78 -6.09 -5.62
C ARG A 17 -7.10 -5.58 -6.19
N PHE A 18 -7.85 -4.80 -5.41
CA PHE A 18 -9.12 -4.24 -5.84
C PHE A 18 -8.91 -3.08 -6.82
N ASP A 19 -8.04 -2.13 -6.48
CA ASP A 19 -7.82 -0.90 -7.25
C ASP A 19 -6.93 -1.13 -8.50
N PHE A 20 -5.98 -2.07 -8.43
CA PHE A 20 -5.00 -2.32 -9.49
C PHE A 20 -5.06 -3.76 -10.04
N GLY A 21 -6.17 -4.47 -9.82
CA GLY A 21 -6.32 -5.89 -10.17
C GLY A 21 -6.12 -6.23 -11.66
N GLU A 22 -6.21 -5.26 -12.56
CA GLU A 22 -5.89 -5.44 -13.99
C GLU A 22 -4.38 -5.55 -14.25
N VAL A 23 -3.55 -4.95 -13.39
CA VAL A 23 -2.08 -4.87 -13.54
C VAL A 23 -1.36 -5.74 -12.50
N LEU A 24 -1.89 -5.83 -11.27
CA LEU A 24 -1.26 -6.46 -10.10
C LEU A 24 -2.13 -7.57 -9.50
N ARG A 25 -2.78 -8.37 -10.34
CA ARG A 25 -3.78 -9.37 -9.93
C ARG A 25 -3.28 -10.39 -8.90
N ASP A 26 -2.00 -10.76 -8.98
CA ASP A 26 -1.40 -11.81 -8.18
C ASP A 26 -0.52 -11.30 -7.04
N VAL A 27 -0.54 -9.99 -6.73
CA VAL A 27 0.26 -9.42 -5.63
C VAL A 27 -0.08 -10.11 -4.31
N LYS A 28 0.93 -10.57 -3.59
CA LYS A 28 0.82 -11.22 -2.28
C LYS A 28 1.54 -10.38 -1.23
N ASP A 29 1.29 -10.73 0.03
CA ASP A 29 1.97 -10.12 1.17
C ASP A 29 3.50 -10.15 1.00
N GLY A 30 4.09 -11.24 0.52
CA GLY A 30 5.54 -11.33 0.32
C GLY A 30 6.11 -10.48 -0.82
N ASP A 31 5.27 -9.92 -1.69
CA ASP A 31 5.71 -9.13 -2.85
C ASP A 31 5.86 -7.64 -2.52
N ILE A 32 5.43 -7.22 -1.33
CA ILE A 32 5.48 -5.83 -0.88
C ILE A 32 6.67 -5.66 0.06
N ASP A 33 7.47 -4.62 -0.20
CA ASP A 33 8.52 -4.18 0.71
C ASP A 33 7.92 -3.52 1.95
N TRP A 34 7.55 -4.35 2.93
CA TRP A 34 6.88 -3.89 4.15
C TRP A 34 7.74 -3.00 5.03
N ASP A 35 9.07 -3.07 4.92
CA ASP A 35 9.96 -2.20 5.70
C ASP A 35 9.78 -0.74 5.26
N SER A 36 9.63 -0.50 3.95
CA SER A 36 9.29 0.83 3.42
C SER A 36 7.89 1.30 3.81
N TRP A 37 6.94 0.38 4.00
CA TRP A 37 5.55 0.70 4.37
C TRP A 37 5.36 0.87 5.88
N ARG A 38 6.32 0.41 6.69
CA ARG A 38 6.26 0.42 8.14
C ARG A 38 6.01 1.82 8.70
N THR A 39 6.63 2.83 8.10
CA THR A 39 6.48 4.24 8.48
C THR A 39 5.02 4.70 8.41
N PHE A 40 4.26 4.30 7.38
CA PHE A 40 2.84 4.69 7.28
C PHE A 40 2.00 4.10 8.41
N TYR A 41 2.28 2.86 8.80
CA TYR A 41 1.59 2.23 9.91
C TYR A 41 1.94 2.88 11.25
N ASP A 42 3.23 3.14 11.49
CA ASP A 42 3.69 3.75 12.74
C ASP A 42 3.23 5.22 12.87
N GLU A 43 3.06 5.94 11.75
CA GLU A 43 2.43 7.28 11.69
C GLU A 43 0.90 7.25 11.84
N GLY A 44 0.29 6.06 11.88
CA GLY A 44 -1.15 5.89 12.08
C GLY A 44 -2.01 6.09 10.83
N HIS A 45 -1.44 5.99 9.63
CA HIS A 45 -2.21 6.06 8.39
C HIS A 45 -3.17 4.88 8.27
N SER A 46 -4.33 5.14 7.68
CA SER A 46 -5.21 4.07 7.23
C SER A 46 -4.56 3.29 6.07
N PRO A 47 -4.89 2.00 5.88
CA PRO A 47 -4.41 1.22 4.73
C PRO A 47 -4.67 1.92 3.38
N GLN A 48 -5.85 2.51 3.20
CA GLN A 48 -6.20 3.24 1.98
C GLN A 48 -5.30 4.46 1.78
N ALA A 49 -5.14 5.29 2.81
CA ALA A 49 -4.29 6.48 2.72
C ALA A 49 -2.82 6.13 2.41
N ALA A 50 -2.31 5.02 2.95
CA ALA A 50 -0.97 4.54 2.65
C ALA A 50 -0.83 4.10 1.19
N VAL A 51 -1.82 3.36 0.64
CA VAL A 51 -1.87 2.99 -0.78
C VAL A 51 -1.91 4.24 -1.65
N ASP A 52 -2.83 5.17 -1.38
CA ASP A 52 -2.93 6.41 -2.13
C ASP A 52 -1.59 7.17 -2.11
N CYS A 53 -0.95 7.29 -0.95
CA CYS A 53 0.36 7.94 -0.83
C CYS A 53 1.46 7.22 -1.61
N ALA A 54 1.52 5.89 -1.54
CA ALA A 54 2.55 5.11 -2.22
C ALA A 54 2.43 5.21 -3.74
N PHE A 55 1.23 5.02 -4.29
CA PHE A 55 1.00 5.00 -5.72
C PHE A 55 0.89 6.41 -6.35
N LEU A 56 0.36 7.42 -5.63
CA LEU A 56 0.36 8.82 -6.10
C LEU A 56 1.75 9.45 -6.05
N ARG A 57 2.61 9.06 -5.10
CA ARG A 57 4.01 9.51 -5.05
C ARG A 57 4.81 8.99 -6.25
N ASP A 58 4.52 7.77 -6.69
CA ASP A 58 5.19 7.19 -7.85
C ASP A 58 4.82 7.95 -9.14
N LEU A 59 3.53 8.28 -9.31
CA LEU A 59 3.06 9.08 -10.45
C LEU A 59 3.73 10.47 -10.53
N ARG A 60 4.00 11.12 -9.39
CA ARG A 60 4.73 12.40 -9.36
C ARG A 60 6.21 12.27 -9.75
N ARG A 61 6.85 11.13 -9.46
CA ARG A 61 8.24 10.88 -9.89
C ARG A 61 8.34 10.55 -11.37
N SER A 62 7.34 9.86 -11.93
CA SER A 62 7.30 9.50 -13.35
C SER A 62 6.92 10.65 -14.30
N GLY A 63 6.34 11.75 -13.79
CA GLY A 63 5.92 12.91 -14.58
C GLY A 63 6.96 14.02 -14.79
N SER A 64 8.24 13.80 -14.44
CA SER A 64 9.32 14.80 -14.60
C SER A 64 10.29 14.49 -15.76
N ALA A 65 9.83 13.86 -16.83
CA ALA A 65 10.64 13.57 -18.02
C ALA A 65 10.16 14.34 -19.26
#